data_AF-M1ZX98-F1
#
_entry.id   AF-M1ZX98-F1
#
_cell.length_a   1.000
_cell.length_b   1.000
_cell.length_c   1.000
_cell.angle_alpha   90.00
_cell.angle_beta   90.00
_cell.angle_gamma   90.00
#
_symmetry.space_group_name_H-M   'P 1'
#
loop_
_entity.id
_entity.type
_entity.pdbx_description
1 polymer ?
#
loop_
_entity_poly.entity_id
_entity_poly.type
_entity_poly.pdbx_seq_one_letter_code
_entity_poly.pdbx_strand_id
1 'polypeptide(L)'
;MIGIDNFIKGIIEKLMSTNNYNVMEINTNTGLESNWIAVKDKEDFYNVLIFSSNFAIKNLDKEYIEEYIKSLLADKPINLNIAILMDEEIDGSFISSLDSNLIKDISFIVDYNNRNIVYAGEGTRSIVEDIVSVPEQRENIYYNENDANSNKKATITKIIIGINIFMYLITAFLSGSIFTSDIKVLIFLGAKVNSFINNGEYYRLITAMFLHGGLIHLALNMYALNAIGPLVEIYFGKVKYLIIYFISGILSSYFSYLFSSSVSIG
;
A
#
# COMPACT_ATOMS: atom_id res chain seq x y z
N MET A 1 6.26 -0.75 -14.46
CA MET A 1 5.48 0.31 -13.80
C MET A 1 4.96 1.19 -14.92
N ILE A 2 3.64 1.29 -15.09
CA ILE A 2 3.04 2.18 -16.10
C ILE A 2 3.04 3.57 -15.47
N GLY A 3 3.65 4.56 -16.12
CA GLY A 3 3.61 5.94 -15.63
C GLY A 3 2.17 6.44 -15.54
N ILE A 4 1.89 7.32 -14.56
CA ILE A 4 0.55 7.88 -14.30
C ILE A 4 -0.09 8.45 -15.57
N ASP A 5 0.69 9.11 -16.43
CA ASP A 5 0.25 9.65 -17.72
C ASP A 5 -0.32 8.56 -18.66
N ASN A 6 0.33 7.39 -18.72
CA ASN A 6 -0.14 6.27 -19.54
C ASN A 6 -1.41 5.65 -18.97
N PHE A 7 -1.60 5.70 -17.66
CA PHE A 7 -2.82 5.23 -17.02
C PHE A 7 -4.00 6.17 -17.30
N ILE A 8 -3.79 7.49 -17.11
CA ILE A 8 -4.77 8.53 -17.46
C ILE A 8 -5.16 8.43 -18.93
N LYS A 9 -4.17 8.30 -19.82
CA LYS A 9 -4.39 8.09 -21.25
C LYS A 9 -5.27 6.87 -21.52
N GLY A 10 -5.04 5.75 -20.84
CA GLY A 10 -5.87 4.55 -20.99
C GLY A 10 -7.33 4.75 -20.56
N ILE A 11 -7.57 5.49 -19.48
CA ILE A 11 -8.95 5.85 -19.05
C ILE A 11 -9.60 6.72 -20.13
N ILE A 12 -8.90 7.75 -20.58
CA ILE A 12 -9.40 8.68 -21.60
C ILE A 12 -9.73 7.95 -22.91
N GLU A 13 -8.82 7.11 -23.42
CA GLU A 13 -9.04 6.33 -24.64
C GLU A 13 -10.27 5.41 -24.51
N LYS A 14 -10.49 4.82 -23.33
CA LYS A 14 -11.67 4.00 -23.06
C LYS A 14 -12.95 4.83 -23.06
N LEU A 15 -12.96 5.98 -22.40
CA LEU A 15 -14.11 6.89 -22.36
C LEU A 15 -14.46 7.43 -23.75
N MET A 16 -13.46 7.77 -24.56
CA MET A 16 -13.65 8.21 -25.95
C MET A 16 -14.23 7.09 -26.82
N SER A 17 -13.63 5.90 -26.78
CA SER A 17 -13.98 4.79 -27.67
C SER A 17 -15.32 4.13 -27.34
N THR A 18 -15.71 4.12 -26.07
CA THR A 18 -16.85 3.32 -25.59
C THR A 18 -18.03 4.18 -25.15
N ASN A 19 -17.81 5.42 -24.71
CA ASN A 19 -18.82 6.22 -24.01
C ASN A 19 -19.02 7.64 -24.58
N ASN A 20 -18.49 7.93 -25.78
CA ASN A 20 -18.62 9.21 -26.48
C ASN A 20 -18.17 10.43 -25.66
N TYR A 21 -17.11 10.28 -24.87
CA TYR A 21 -16.46 11.44 -24.26
C TYR A 21 -15.58 12.16 -25.27
N ASN A 22 -15.62 13.48 -25.24
CA ASN A 22 -14.64 14.36 -25.87
C ASN A 22 -13.52 14.69 -24.87
N VAL A 23 -12.33 14.98 -25.37
CA VAL A 23 -11.18 15.38 -24.53
C VAL A 23 -10.81 16.80 -24.88
N MET A 24 -10.60 17.61 -23.85
CA MET A 24 -10.08 18.97 -23.99
C MET A 24 -8.82 19.11 -23.15
N GLU A 25 -7.89 19.92 -23.63
CA GLU A 25 -6.73 20.33 -22.85
C GLU A 25 -7.03 21.67 -22.18
N ILE A 26 -6.85 21.72 -20.86
CA ILE A 26 -6.98 22.92 -20.05
C ILE A 26 -5.61 23.34 -19.53
N ASN A 27 -5.34 24.64 -19.56
CA ASN A 27 -4.12 25.19 -18.98
C ASN A 27 -4.52 25.91 -17.70
N THR A 28 -4.49 25.18 -16.60
CA THR A 28 -4.87 25.72 -15.30
C THR A 28 -3.76 25.49 -14.29
N ASN A 29 -3.33 26.53 -13.59
CA ASN A 29 -2.39 26.44 -12.45
C ASN A 29 -3.10 25.90 -11.18
N THR A 30 -3.92 24.86 -11.33
CA THR A 30 -4.88 24.36 -10.32
C THR A 30 -4.38 23.13 -9.57
N GLY A 31 -3.14 22.70 -9.82
CA GLY A 31 -2.56 21.51 -9.18
C GLY A 31 -3.16 20.20 -9.67
N LEU A 32 -3.88 20.17 -10.80
CA LEU A 32 -4.37 18.93 -11.39
C LEU A 32 -3.22 18.02 -11.83
N GLU A 33 -3.46 16.71 -11.79
CA GLU A 33 -2.48 15.70 -12.20
C GLU A 33 -2.38 15.60 -13.73
N SER A 34 -3.40 16.10 -14.44
CA SER A 34 -3.41 16.17 -15.90
C SER A 34 -4.09 17.44 -16.39
N ASN A 35 -3.59 17.96 -17.50
CA ASN A 35 -4.22 19.03 -18.27
C ASN A 35 -5.40 18.52 -19.12
N TRP A 36 -5.65 17.21 -19.18
CA TRP A 36 -6.78 16.68 -19.95
C TRP A 36 -8.03 16.57 -19.08
N ILE A 37 -9.14 17.07 -19.63
CA ILE A 37 -10.48 16.84 -19.09
C ILE A 37 -11.27 16.00 -20.09
N ALA A 38 -12.02 15.02 -19.57
CA ALA A 38 -12.97 14.26 -20.39
C ALA A 38 -14.38 14.80 -20.18
N VAL A 39 -15.07 15.12 -21.26
CA VAL A 39 -16.39 15.76 -21.23
C VAL A 39 -17.37 14.98 -22.07
N LYS A 40 -18.49 14.58 -21.46
CA LYS A 40 -19.63 13.97 -22.14
C LYS A 40 -20.81 14.92 -22.12
N ASP A 41 -21.27 15.26 -23.31
CA ASP A 41 -22.47 16.06 -23.50
C ASP A 41 -23.71 15.20 -23.23
N LYS A 42 -24.51 15.58 -22.23
CA LYS A 42 -25.83 15.00 -21.95
C LYS A 42 -26.90 16.06 -22.20
N GLU A 43 -28.16 15.65 -22.30
CA GLU A 43 -29.28 16.55 -22.64
C GLU A 43 -29.31 17.80 -21.72
N ASP A 44 -29.21 17.59 -20.40
CA ASP A 44 -29.38 18.67 -19.42
C ASP A 44 -28.07 19.23 -18.83
N PHE A 45 -26.94 18.52 -18.96
CA PHE A 45 -25.68 18.91 -18.33
C PHE A 45 -24.45 18.32 -19.03
N TYR A 46 -23.28 18.90 -18.80
CA TYR A 46 -22.00 18.29 -19.16
C TYR A 46 -21.47 17.44 -18.03
N ASN A 47 -21.21 16.16 -18.30
CA ASN A 47 -20.52 15.28 -17.35
C ASN A 47 -19.02 15.42 -17.57
N VAL A 48 -18.33 16.03 -16.62
CA VAL A 48 -16.90 16.39 -16.74
C VAL A 48 -16.07 15.55 -15.78
N LEU A 49 -14.95 15.03 -16.26
CA LEU A 49 -13.94 14.32 -15.48
C LEU A 49 -12.63 15.08 -15.49
N ILE A 50 -12.10 15.31 -14.31
CA ILE A 50 -10.75 15.81 -14.08
C ILE A 50 -9.93 14.78 -13.30
N PHE A 51 -8.60 14.87 -13.39
CA PHE A 51 -7.67 13.97 -12.71
C PHE A 51 -6.85 14.76 -11.67
N SER A 52 -6.80 14.26 -10.44
CA SER A 52 -6.04 14.85 -9.34
C SER A 52 -5.29 13.76 -8.58
N SER A 53 -4.24 14.13 -7.84
CA SER A 53 -3.56 13.25 -6.89
C SER A 53 -4.07 13.47 -5.47
N ASN A 54 -3.78 12.49 -4.59
CA ASN A 54 -4.00 12.59 -3.14
C ASN A 54 -3.34 13.81 -2.48
N PHE A 55 -2.24 14.33 -3.04
CA PHE A 55 -1.58 15.54 -2.55
C PHE A 55 -2.28 16.81 -3.04
N ALA A 56 -2.59 16.87 -4.33
CA ALA A 56 -3.20 18.03 -4.97
C ALA A 56 -4.63 18.31 -4.49
N ILE A 57 -5.42 17.25 -4.28
CA ILE A 57 -6.84 17.36 -3.93
C ILE A 57 -7.09 18.20 -2.67
N LYS A 58 -6.12 18.29 -1.76
CA LYS A 58 -6.21 19.07 -0.51
C LYS A 58 -6.22 20.58 -0.74
N ASN A 59 -5.65 21.03 -1.86
CA ASN A 59 -5.56 22.44 -2.23
C ASN A 59 -6.46 22.78 -3.41
N LEU A 60 -7.35 21.86 -3.81
CA LEU A 60 -8.17 22.00 -4.99
C LEU A 60 -9.34 22.92 -4.70
N ASP A 61 -9.40 24.05 -5.41
CA ASP A 61 -10.53 24.96 -5.37
C ASP A 61 -11.59 24.51 -6.36
N LYS A 62 -12.61 23.83 -5.84
CA LYS A 62 -13.73 23.31 -6.62
C LYS A 62 -14.48 24.43 -7.35
N GLU A 63 -14.75 25.55 -6.67
CA GLU A 63 -15.56 26.64 -7.21
C GLU A 63 -14.83 27.27 -8.41
N TYR A 64 -13.54 27.54 -8.26
CA TYR A 64 -12.70 28.07 -9.33
C TYR A 64 -12.66 27.14 -10.55
N ILE A 65 -12.46 25.83 -10.34
CA ILE A 65 -12.43 24.86 -11.44
C ILE A 65 -13.78 24.79 -12.15
N GLU A 66 -14.88 24.74 -11.40
CA GLU A 66 -16.21 24.73 -11.99
C GLU A 66 -16.48 26.00 -12.82
N GLU A 67 -16.14 27.19 -12.31
CA GLU A 67 -16.30 28.45 -13.04
C GLU A 67 -15.45 28.48 -14.31
N TYR A 68 -14.19 28.04 -14.22
CA TYR A 68 -13.30 27.97 -15.37
C TYR A 68 -13.87 27.04 -16.45
N ILE A 69 -14.30 25.82 -16.10
CA ILE A 69 -14.84 24.88 -17.08
C ILE A 69 -16.21 25.37 -17.59
N LYS A 70 -17.05 26.00 -16.76
CA LYS A 70 -18.30 26.63 -17.20
C LYS A 70 -18.04 27.71 -18.25
N SER A 71 -16.96 28.49 -18.11
CA SER A 71 -16.59 29.49 -19.11
C SER A 71 -16.22 28.90 -20.47
N LEU A 72 -15.79 27.63 -20.50
CA LEU A 72 -15.46 26.90 -21.73
C LEU A 72 -16.66 26.18 -22.36
N LEU A 73 -17.63 25.75 -21.53
CA LEU A 73 -18.75 24.90 -21.97
C LEU A 73 -20.10 25.61 -22.11
N ALA A 74 -20.21 26.85 -21.60
CA ALA A 74 -21.21 27.94 -21.80
C ALA A 74 -22.73 27.65 -21.77
N ASP A 75 -23.20 26.48 -22.19
CA ASP A 75 -24.60 26.29 -22.59
C ASP A 75 -25.40 25.36 -21.65
N LYS A 76 -24.73 24.66 -20.74
CA LYS A 76 -25.37 23.71 -19.79
C LYS A 76 -24.65 23.69 -18.45
N PRO A 77 -25.34 23.35 -17.34
CA PRO A 77 -24.70 23.09 -16.05
C PRO A 77 -23.65 21.97 -16.15
N ILE A 78 -22.70 21.96 -15.22
CA ILE A 78 -21.61 20.99 -15.18
C ILE A 78 -21.81 20.05 -13.98
N ASN A 79 -21.74 18.75 -14.24
CA ASN A 79 -21.53 17.73 -13.22
C ASN A 79 -20.03 17.39 -13.18
N LEU A 80 -19.31 18.01 -12.26
CA LEU A 80 -17.87 17.81 -12.09
C LEU A 80 -17.61 16.50 -11.34
N ASN A 81 -16.72 15.67 -11.87
CA ASN A 81 -16.23 14.45 -11.24
C ASN A 81 -14.70 14.49 -11.16
N ILE A 82 -14.14 13.99 -10.07
CA ILE A 82 -12.70 13.98 -9.83
C ILE A 82 -12.22 12.54 -9.66
N ALA A 83 -11.37 12.10 -10.57
CA ALA A 83 -10.59 10.87 -10.39
C ALA A 83 -9.36 11.20 -9.53
N ILE A 84 -9.33 10.72 -8.29
CA ILE A 84 -8.17 10.81 -7.42
C ILE A 84 -7.28 9.59 -7.69
N LEU A 85 -6.10 9.82 -8.25
CA LEU A 85 -5.14 8.78 -8.56
C LEU A 85 -4.22 8.55 -7.36
N MET A 86 -4.13 7.32 -6.90
CA MET A 86 -3.28 6.93 -5.77
C MET A 86 -2.35 5.79 -6.15
N ASP A 87 -1.10 5.90 -5.70
CA ASP A 87 -0.06 4.87 -5.81
C ASP A 87 0.08 4.01 -4.55
N GLU A 88 -0.44 4.50 -3.43
CA GLU A 88 -0.42 3.84 -2.12
C GLU A 88 -1.77 3.23 -1.75
N GLU A 89 -1.75 2.27 -0.81
CA GLU A 89 -2.98 1.75 -0.20
C GLU A 89 -3.76 2.87 0.48
N ILE A 90 -5.06 2.92 0.21
CA ILE A 90 -5.93 3.92 0.81
C ILE A 90 -6.09 3.65 2.30
N ASP A 91 -5.53 4.54 3.12
CA ASP A 91 -5.87 4.62 4.53
C ASP A 91 -7.26 5.26 4.69
N GLY A 92 -8.08 4.71 5.59
CA GLY A 92 -9.40 5.29 5.91
C GLY A 92 -9.31 6.73 6.42
N SER A 93 -8.15 7.15 6.92
CA SER A 93 -7.84 8.55 7.26
C SER A 93 -7.91 9.48 6.05
N PHE A 94 -7.54 9.03 4.84
CA PHE A 94 -7.62 9.83 3.62
C PHE A 94 -9.08 10.05 3.21
N ILE A 95 -9.91 9.01 3.23
CA ILE A 95 -11.35 9.14 2.92
C ILE A 95 -12.01 10.11 3.90
N SER A 96 -11.68 9.99 5.20
CA SER A 96 -12.19 10.91 6.23
C SER A 96 -11.73 12.36 6.01
N SER A 97 -10.56 12.57 5.39
CA SER A 97 -10.08 13.92 5.02
C SER A 97 -10.79 14.51 3.80
N LEU A 98 -11.37 13.67 2.94
CA LEU A 98 -12.19 14.12 1.81
C LEU A 98 -13.56 14.64 2.29
N ASP A 99 -14.13 14.03 3.34
CA ASP A 99 -15.35 14.51 4.00
C ASP A 99 -15.22 15.97 4.45
N SER A 100 -14.08 16.33 5.08
CA SER A 100 -13.84 17.70 5.55
C SER A 100 -13.70 18.73 4.42
N ASN A 101 -13.45 18.30 3.19
CA ASN A 101 -13.21 19.18 2.04
C ASN A 101 -14.41 19.30 1.08
N LEU A 102 -15.60 18.74 1.41
CA LEU A 102 -16.83 18.82 0.59
C LEU A 102 -16.70 18.25 -0.86
N ILE A 103 -15.64 17.50 -1.14
CA ILE A 103 -15.32 16.97 -2.47
C ILE A 103 -15.64 15.46 -2.58
N LYS A 104 -16.02 14.83 -1.46
CA LYS A 104 -16.32 13.39 -1.36
C LYS A 104 -17.38 12.91 -2.37
N ASP A 105 -18.49 13.62 -2.49
CA ASP A 105 -19.62 13.19 -3.34
C ASP A 105 -19.30 13.17 -4.84
N ILE A 106 -18.34 14.01 -5.25
CA ILE A 106 -17.93 14.18 -6.64
C ILE A 106 -16.61 13.46 -6.96
N SER A 107 -16.04 12.74 -6.01
CA SER A 107 -14.74 12.08 -6.18
C SER A 107 -14.82 10.58 -6.16
N PHE A 108 -13.99 9.93 -6.96
CA PHE A 108 -13.74 8.49 -6.88
C PHE A 108 -12.23 8.26 -6.85
N ILE A 109 -11.80 7.29 -6.08
CA ILE A 109 -10.38 7.00 -5.89
C ILE A 109 -10.00 5.78 -6.70
N VAL A 110 -8.96 5.93 -7.50
CA VAL A 110 -8.41 4.89 -8.36
C VAL A 110 -7.03 4.52 -7.86
N ASP A 111 -6.88 3.27 -7.44
CA ASP A 111 -5.57 2.66 -7.23
C ASP A 111 -5.05 2.25 -8.60
N TYR A 112 -4.16 3.06 -9.17
CA TYR A 112 -3.70 2.84 -10.54
C TYR A 112 -2.70 1.68 -10.64
N ASN A 113 -2.07 1.27 -9.52
CA ASN A 113 -1.19 0.12 -9.46
C ASN A 113 -1.97 -1.19 -9.58
N ASN A 114 -3.12 -1.28 -8.89
CA ASN A 114 -4.00 -2.45 -8.90
C ASN A 114 -5.14 -2.37 -9.92
N ARG A 115 -5.30 -1.21 -10.58
CA ARG A 115 -6.32 -0.93 -11.61
C ARG A 115 -7.75 -1.14 -11.13
N ASN A 116 -8.02 -0.79 -9.88
CA ASN A 116 -9.35 -0.86 -9.29
C ASN A 116 -9.78 0.50 -8.77
N ILE A 117 -11.08 0.75 -8.87
CA ILE A 117 -11.72 1.86 -8.17
C ILE A 117 -11.97 1.37 -6.77
N VAL A 118 -11.39 2.07 -5.82
CA VAL A 118 -11.48 1.68 -4.42
C VAL A 118 -12.65 2.42 -3.79
N TYR A 119 -12.80 3.71 -4.07
CA TYR A 119 -13.86 4.57 -3.55
C TYR A 119 -14.63 5.23 -4.68
N ALA A 120 -15.95 5.39 -4.52
CA ALA A 120 -16.78 6.18 -5.41
C ALA A 120 -17.82 6.97 -4.61
N GLY A 121 -17.76 8.30 -4.69
CA GLY A 121 -18.78 9.19 -4.15
C GLY A 121 -20.12 8.98 -4.86
N GLU A 122 -21.23 9.25 -4.20
CA GLU A 122 -22.57 8.98 -4.74
C GLU A 122 -22.82 9.66 -6.10
N GLY A 123 -22.29 10.87 -6.30
CA GLY A 123 -22.40 11.63 -7.55
C GLY A 123 -21.56 11.07 -8.70
N THR A 124 -20.59 10.20 -8.41
CA THR A 124 -19.64 9.66 -9.42
C THR A 124 -20.09 8.36 -10.07
N ARG A 125 -21.20 7.78 -9.63
CA ARG A 125 -21.68 6.47 -10.08
C ARG A 125 -21.75 6.36 -11.61
N SER A 126 -22.32 7.36 -12.28
CA SER A 126 -22.47 7.35 -13.74
C SER A 126 -21.13 7.29 -14.47
N ILE A 127 -20.08 7.95 -13.95
CA ILE A 127 -18.79 7.97 -14.64
C ILE A 127 -17.95 6.74 -14.30
N VAL A 128 -18.06 6.24 -13.07
CA VAL A 128 -17.45 4.98 -12.66
C VAL A 128 -17.97 3.81 -13.51
N GLU A 129 -19.28 3.77 -13.76
CA GLU A 129 -19.89 2.77 -14.65
C GLU A 129 -19.35 2.88 -16.10
N ASP A 130 -19.23 4.10 -16.62
CA ASP A 130 -18.65 4.36 -17.95
C ASP A 130 -17.18 3.89 -18.03
N ILE A 131 -16.40 4.00 -16.94
CA ILE A 131 -14.98 3.56 -16.89
C ILE A 131 -14.85 2.03 -16.74
N VAL A 132 -15.67 1.40 -15.89
CA VAL A 132 -15.49 -0.02 -15.51
C VAL A 132 -16.05 -0.99 -16.57
N SER A 133 -17.19 -0.66 -17.19
CA SER A 133 -17.85 -1.45 -18.25
C SER A 133 -17.84 -2.99 -18.09
N VAL A 134 -18.25 -3.53 -16.93
CA VAL A 134 -18.74 -4.93 -16.75
C VAL A 134 -19.73 -5.02 -15.55
N PRO A 135 -20.87 -5.75 -15.65
CA PRO A 135 -21.88 -5.88 -14.58
C PRO A 135 -21.44 -6.57 -13.28
N GLU A 136 -20.38 -7.38 -13.32
CA GLU A 136 -19.96 -8.27 -12.21
C GLU A 136 -19.16 -7.58 -11.09
N GLN A 137 -18.88 -6.28 -11.17
CA GLN A 137 -18.12 -5.55 -10.14
C GLN A 137 -18.99 -4.62 -9.28
N ARG A 138 -20.32 -4.70 -9.38
CA ARG A 138 -21.25 -3.85 -8.61
C ARG A 138 -21.13 -4.02 -7.09
N GLU A 139 -20.72 -5.19 -6.61
CA GLU A 139 -20.62 -5.47 -5.16
C GLU A 139 -19.36 -4.89 -4.49
N ASN A 140 -18.30 -4.56 -5.24
CA ASN A 140 -17.03 -4.09 -4.67
C ASN A 140 -16.84 -2.56 -4.73
N ILE A 141 -17.77 -1.82 -5.33
CA ILE A 141 -17.64 -0.36 -5.58
C ILE A 141 -18.21 0.47 -4.40
N TYR A 142 -19.01 -0.16 -3.53
CA TYR A 142 -19.51 0.49 -2.31
C TYR A 142 -18.59 0.15 -1.15
N TYR A 143 -17.78 1.13 -0.73
CA TYR A 143 -17.11 1.08 0.57
C TYR A 143 -18.16 0.85 1.65
N ASN A 144 -18.11 -0.31 2.27
CA ASN A 144 -18.70 -0.53 3.56
C ASN A 144 -17.78 0.21 4.56
N GLU A 145 -18.29 1.17 5.35
CA GLU A 145 -17.51 1.83 6.42
C GLU A 145 -16.85 0.83 7.39
N ASN A 146 -17.32 -0.42 7.38
CA ASN A 146 -16.79 -1.54 8.15
C ASN A 146 -15.57 -2.24 7.52
N ASP A 147 -15.15 -1.88 6.30
CA ASP A 147 -14.00 -2.46 5.58
C ASP A 147 -12.70 -1.65 5.71
N ALA A 148 -12.59 -0.79 6.75
CA ALA A 148 -11.30 -0.36 7.31
C ALA A 148 -10.43 -1.52 7.85
N ASN A 149 -10.84 -2.77 7.57
CA ASN A 149 -10.13 -4.01 7.81
C ASN A 149 -9.89 -4.84 6.53
N SER A 150 -9.96 -4.21 5.34
CA SER A 150 -9.42 -4.75 4.10
C SER A 150 -7.90 -4.80 4.19
N ASN A 151 -7.45 -5.84 4.86
CA ASN A 151 -6.07 -6.16 5.05
C ASN A 151 -5.47 -6.64 3.72
N LYS A 152 -4.74 -5.77 3.00
CA LYS A 152 -3.45 -6.22 2.45
C LYS A 152 -2.47 -6.32 3.63
N LYS A 153 -2.81 -7.20 4.58
CA LYS A 153 -1.96 -7.56 5.72
C LYS A 153 -0.61 -7.91 5.11
N ALA A 154 0.45 -7.26 5.55
CA ALA A 154 1.82 -7.77 5.49
C ALA A 154 1.84 -9.10 6.25
N THR A 155 1.30 -10.13 5.58
CA THR A 155 0.89 -11.38 6.18
C THR A 155 2.15 -12.14 6.52
N ILE A 156 3.14 -12.06 5.64
CA ILE A 156 4.43 -12.68 5.86
C ILE A 156 5.17 -12.00 7.01
N THR A 157 5.20 -10.68 7.06
CA THR A 157 5.83 -9.94 8.16
C THR A 157 5.22 -10.34 9.50
N LYS A 158 3.88 -10.38 9.60
CA LYS A 158 3.18 -10.81 10.82
C LYS A 158 3.44 -12.28 11.16
N ILE A 159 3.54 -13.17 10.17
CA ILE A 159 3.90 -14.58 10.37
C ILE A 159 5.32 -14.69 10.93
N ILE A 160 6.29 -13.97 10.36
CA ILE A 160 7.69 -13.98 10.84
C ILE A 160 7.76 -13.44 12.27
N ILE A 161 7.05 -12.35 12.58
CA ILE A 161 6.95 -11.83 13.95
C ILE A 161 6.37 -12.91 14.88
N GLY A 162 5.29 -13.57 14.48
CA GLY A 162 4.67 -14.66 15.23
C GLY A 162 5.65 -15.82 15.51
N ILE A 163 6.44 -16.22 14.51
CA ILE A 163 7.47 -17.26 14.65
C ILE A 163 8.54 -16.84 15.66
N ASN A 164 9.02 -15.60 15.58
CA ASN A 164 10.03 -15.07 16.51
C ASN A 164 9.51 -15.01 17.94
N ILE A 165 8.28 -14.53 18.14
CA ILE A 165 7.63 -14.53 19.45
C ILE A 165 7.46 -15.95 19.97
N PHE A 166 7.01 -16.89 19.14
CA PHE A 166 6.84 -18.28 19.52
C PHE A 166 8.17 -18.93 19.94
N MET A 167 9.23 -18.74 19.16
CA MET A 167 10.57 -19.23 19.52
C MET A 167 11.11 -18.58 20.79
N TYR A 168 10.82 -17.30 21.02
CA TYR A 168 11.18 -16.63 22.26
C TYR A 168 10.43 -17.19 23.46
N LEU A 169 9.14 -17.51 23.34
CA LEU A 169 8.36 -18.14 24.42
C LEU A 169 8.92 -19.51 24.78
N ILE A 170 9.32 -20.33 23.80
CA ILE A 170 10.02 -21.60 24.04
C ILE A 170 11.33 -21.34 24.80
N THR A 171 12.12 -20.37 24.34
CA THR A 171 13.40 -20.01 24.96
C THR A 171 13.22 -19.53 26.40
N ALA A 172 12.22 -18.68 26.64
CA ALA A 172 11.90 -18.13 27.96
C ALA A 172 11.43 -19.23 28.93
N PHE A 173 10.58 -20.14 28.45
CA PHE A 173 10.13 -21.29 29.23
C PHE A 173 11.31 -22.20 29.64
N LEU A 174 12.17 -22.56 28.69
CA LEU A 174 13.34 -23.40 28.95
C LEU A 174 14.42 -22.70 29.79
N SER A 175 14.53 -21.37 29.67
CA SER A 175 15.47 -20.55 30.47
C SER A 175 14.95 -20.25 31.88
N GLY A 176 13.65 -20.46 32.15
CA GLY A 176 13.01 -20.10 33.41
C GLY A 176 12.87 -18.58 33.65
N SER A 177 13.05 -17.76 32.62
CA SER A 177 12.99 -16.29 32.69
C SER A 177 12.44 -15.71 31.39
N ILE A 178 11.50 -14.78 31.51
CA ILE A 178 10.94 -14.04 30.37
C ILE A 178 11.74 -12.77 30.03
N PHE A 179 12.62 -12.31 30.92
CA PHE A 179 13.39 -11.08 30.69
C PHE A 179 14.74 -11.37 30.04
N THR A 180 15.33 -12.51 30.36
CA THR A 180 16.68 -12.91 29.98
C THR A 180 16.70 -14.37 29.58
N SER A 181 17.41 -14.69 28.51
CA SER A 181 17.55 -16.07 28.03
C SER A 181 18.89 -16.65 28.43
N ASP A 182 18.89 -17.91 28.89
CA ASP A 182 20.13 -18.61 29.21
C ASP A 182 20.89 -18.96 27.93
N ILE A 183 22.18 -18.64 27.89
CA ILE A 183 23.04 -18.90 26.74
C ILE A 183 23.09 -20.38 26.37
N LYS A 184 23.02 -21.30 27.33
CA LYS A 184 23.01 -22.75 27.09
C LYS A 184 21.73 -23.18 26.38
N VAL A 185 20.59 -22.59 26.74
CA VAL A 185 19.30 -22.83 26.07
C VAL A 185 19.35 -22.30 24.64
N LEU A 186 19.88 -21.09 24.43
CA LEU A 186 20.05 -20.54 23.08
C LEU A 186 20.96 -21.43 22.22
N ILE A 187 22.08 -21.90 22.75
CA ILE A 187 22.97 -22.83 22.06
C ILE A 187 22.26 -24.14 21.72
N PHE A 188 21.51 -24.71 22.67
CA PHE A 188 20.72 -25.92 22.46
C PHE A 188 19.69 -25.75 21.34
N LEU A 189 19.01 -24.60 21.29
CA LEU A 189 17.99 -24.29 20.29
C LEU A 189 18.55 -23.87 18.92
N GLY A 190 19.88 -23.79 18.76
CA GLY A 190 20.50 -23.52 17.47
C GLY A 190 21.07 -22.12 17.30
N ALA A 191 21.50 -21.45 18.36
CA ALA A 191 22.29 -20.22 18.25
C ALA A 191 23.56 -20.47 17.41
N LYS A 192 24.06 -19.41 16.78
CA LYS A 192 25.29 -19.47 15.99
C LYS A 192 26.46 -19.72 16.93
N VAL A 193 27.18 -20.82 16.69
CA VAL A 193 28.40 -21.20 17.41
C VAL A 193 29.41 -21.75 16.40
N ASN A 194 30.60 -21.13 16.29
CA ASN A 194 31.56 -21.46 15.25
C ASN A 194 32.04 -22.91 15.30
N SER A 195 32.32 -23.44 16.49
CA SER A 195 32.79 -24.82 16.64
C SER A 195 31.76 -25.84 16.14
N PHE A 196 30.47 -25.62 16.40
CA PHE A 196 29.40 -26.51 15.91
C PHE A 196 29.16 -26.37 14.41
N ILE A 197 29.24 -25.15 13.88
CA ILE A 197 29.17 -24.93 12.43
C ILE A 197 30.33 -25.64 11.72
N ASN A 198 31.54 -25.58 12.26
CA ASN A 198 32.72 -26.29 11.73
C ASN A 198 32.53 -27.82 11.75
N ASN A 199 31.76 -28.33 12.70
CA ASN A 199 31.41 -29.74 12.82
C ASN A 199 30.19 -30.14 11.96
N GLY A 200 29.70 -29.26 11.09
CA GLY A 200 28.65 -29.54 10.12
C GLY A 200 27.25 -29.06 10.50
N GLU A 201 27.07 -28.36 11.62
CA GLU A 201 25.76 -27.84 12.04
C GLU A 201 25.39 -26.52 11.32
N TYR A 202 25.40 -26.54 9.99
CA TYR A 202 25.16 -25.35 9.15
C TYR A 202 23.76 -24.74 9.31
N TYR A 203 22.79 -25.52 9.78
CA TYR A 203 21.44 -25.02 10.08
C TYR A 203 21.46 -23.87 11.09
N ARG A 204 22.51 -23.77 11.93
CA ARG A 204 22.72 -22.67 12.88
C ARG A 204 22.80 -21.30 12.22
N LEU A 205 23.16 -21.23 10.94
CA LEU A 205 23.15 -19.96 10.18
C LEU A 205 21.73 -19.45 9.90
N ILE A 206 20.71 -20.33 9.99
CA ILE A 206 19.30 -19.98 9.81
C ILE A 206 18.61 -19.91 11.17
N THR A 207 18.79 -20.91 12.03
CA THR A 207 18.07 -20.98 13.31
C THR A 207 18.43 -19.83 14.25
N ALA A 208 19.67 -19.31 14.19
CA ALA A 208 20.08 -18.16 14.99
C ALA A 208 19.26 -16.89 14.73
N MET A 209 18.71 -16.73 13.51
CA MET A 209 17.87 -15.59 13.12
C MET A 209 16.58 -15.47 13.92
N PHE A 210 16.12 -16.59 14.52
CA PHE A 210 14.83 -16.65 15.23
C PHE A 210 14.98 -16.65 16.75
N LEU A 211 16.21 -16.62 17.25
CA LEU A 211 16.52 -16.67 18.68
C LEU A 211 16.83 -15.27 19.21
N HIS A 212 16.47 -15.00 20.45
CA HIS A 212 16.64 -13.70 21.06
C HIS A 212 17.12 -13.85 22.51
N GLY A 213 18.09 -13.04 22.91
CA GLY A 213 18.74 -13.14 24.24
C GLY A 213 17.96 -12.53 25.41
N GLY A 214 16.85 -11.85 25.14
CA GLY A 214 16.05 -11.17 26.16
C GLY A 214 14.86 -10.41 25.57
N LEU A 215 13.95 -9.98 26.44
CA LEU A 215 12.66 -9.41 26.04
C LEU A 215 12.84 -8.09 25.29
N ILE A 216 13.74 -7.25 25.77
CA ILE A 216 14.06 -5.95 25.14
C ILE A 216 14.67 -6.18 23.75
N HIS A 217 15.56 -7.17 23.61
CA HIS A 217 16.17 -7.49 22.32
C HIS A 217 15.10 -7.96 21.31
N LEU A 218 14.19 -8.85 21.74
CA LEU A 218 13.05 -9.25 20.92
C LEU A 218 12.18 -8.04 20.55
N ALA A 219 11.78 -7.23 21.52
CA ALA A 219 10.87 -6.11 21.30
C ALA A 219 11.44 -5.12 20.27
N LEU A 220 12.73 -4.78 20.37
CA LEU A 220 13.38 -3.88 19.42
C LEU A 220 13.46 -4.48 18.01
N ASN A 221 13.77 -5.77 17.88
CA ASN A 221 13.79 -6.43 16.57
C ASN A 221 12.39 -6.54 15.96
N MET A 222 11.38 -6.87 16.75
CA MET A 222 10.00 -6.95 16.27
C MET A 222 9.45 -5.58 15.90
N TYR A 223 9.84 -4.52 16.64
CA TYR A 223 9.53 -3.14 16.28
C TYR A 223 10.16 -2.76 14.93
N ALA A 224 11.46 -2.99 14.76
CA ALA A 224 12.15 -2.71 13.51
C ALA A 224 11.59 -3.52 12.33
N LEU A 225 11.33 -4.81 12.55
CA LEU A 225 10.73 -5.70 11.56
C LEU A 225 9.31 -5.25 11.18
N ASN A 226 8.50 -4.79 12.14
CA ASN A 226 7.16 -4.30 11.86
C ASN A 226 7.17 -2.89 11.22
N ALA A 227 8.21 -2.08 11.44
CA ALA A 227 8.35 -0.78 10.80
C ALA A 227 8.77 -0.89 9.33
N ILE A 228 9.72 -1.80 9.02
CA ILE A 228 10.34 -1.89 7.68
C ILE A 228 9.77 -3.05 6.87
N GLY A 229 9.49 -4.20 7.50
CA GLY A 229 9.02 -5.42 6.85
C GLY A 229 7.78 -5.23 5.98
N PRO A 230 6.71 -4.54 6.44
CA PRO A 230 5.53 -4.32 5.62
C PRO A 230 5.82 -3.52 4.36
N LEU A 231 6.69 -2.50 4.45
CA LEU A 231 7.10 -1.70 3.30
C LEU A 231 7.78 -2.60 2.26
N VAL A 232 8.76 -3.41 2.68
CA VAL A 232 9.46 -4.32 1.77
C VAL A 232 8.52 -5.38 1.18
N GLU A 233 7.60 -5.93 1.98
CA GLU A 233 6.60 -6.90 1.52
C GLU A 233 5.65 -6.31 0.47
N ILE A 234 5.23 -5.05 0.63
CA ILE A 234 4.37 -4.33 -0.30
C ILE A 234 5.12 -4.00 -1.60
N TYR A 235 6.34 -3.44 -1.50
CA TYR A 235 7.09 -3.00 -2.68
C TYR A 235 7.60 -4.17 -3.54
N PHE A 236 8.07 -5.26 -2.94
CA PHE A 236 8.67 -6.38 -3.66
C PHE A 236 7.75 -7.59 -3.82
N GLY A 237 6.66 -7.66 -3.05
CA GLY A 237 5.77 -8.81 -2.97
C GLY A 237 6.30 -9.91 -2.05
N LYS A 238 5.38 -10.79 -1.61
CA LYS A 238 5.60 -11.82 -0.58
C LYS A 238 6.81 -12.73 -0.82
N VAL A 239 6.96 -13.25 -2.05
CA VAL A 239 8.03 -14.21 -2.39
C VAL A 239 9.40 -13.54 -2.35
N LYS A 240 9.53 -12.34 -2.94
CA LYS A 240 10.80 -11.61 -2.94
C LYS A 240 11.16 -11.14 -1.54
N TYR A 241 10.17 -10.72 -0.74
CA TYR A 241 10.39 -10.37 0.66
C TYR A 241 10.95 -11.55 1.47
N LEU A 242 10.40 -12.76 1.33
CA LEU A 242 10.97 -13.95 1.97
C LEU A 242 12.41 -14.21 1.55
N ILE A 243 12.71 -14.09 0.25
CA ILE A 243 14.08 -14.25 -0.27
C ILE A 243 15.01 -13.21 0.36
N ILE A 244 14.61 -11.93 0.40
CA ILE A 244 15.37 -10.85 1.02
C ILE A 244 15.61 -11.17 2.50
N TYR A 245 14.57 -11.52 3.25
CA TYR A 245 14.64 -11.83 4.68
C TYR A 245 15.64 -12.97 4.97
N PHE A 246 15.52 -14.11 4.27
CA PHE A 246 16.38 -15.26 4.49
C PHE A 246 17.82 -15.02 4.02
N ILE A 247 18.03 -14.40 2.86
CA ILE A 247 19.38 -14.11 2.37
C ILE A 247 20.09 -13.14 3.31
N SER A 248 19.42 -12.06 3.74
CA SER A 248 19.99 -11.08 4.66
C SER A 248 20.37 -11.72 6.00
N GLY A 249 19.50 -12.55 6.57
CA GLY A 249 19.79 -13.22 7.84
C GLY A 249 20.89 -14.28 7.76
N ILE A 250 20.91 -15.07 6.69
CA ILE A 250 21.99 -16.06 6.45
C ILE A 250 23.33 -15.34 6.26
N LEU A 251 23.37 -14.28 5.45
CA LEU A 251 24.60 -13.50 5.25
C LEU A 251 25.06 -12.82 6.53
N SER A 252 24.14 -12.29 7.34
CA SER A 252 24.45 -11.74 8.67
C SER A 252 25.11 -12.79 9.57
N SER A 253 24.49 -13.97 9.68
CA SER A 253 25.04 -15.08 10.48
C SER A 253 26.37 -15.58 9.94
N TYR A 254 26.54 -15.62 8.62
CA TYR A 254 27.78 -16.02 7.97
C TYR A 254 28.91 -15.02 8.21
N PHE A 255 28.66 -13.71 8.07
CA PHE A 255 29.64 -12.69 8.43
C PHE A 255 29.95 -12.69 9.92
N SER A 256 28.95 -12.91 10.78
CA SER A 256 29.16 -13.12 12.21
C SER A 256 30.05 -14.34 12.47
N TYR A 257 29.93 -15.41 11.69
CA TYR A 257 30.81 -16.59 11.76
C TYR A 257 32.25 -16.27 11.35
N LEU A 258 32.46 -15.51 10.27
CA LEU A 258 33.79 -15.15 9.80
C LEU A 258 34.52 -14.16 10.72
N PHE A 259 33.80 -13.17 11.25
CA PHE A 259 34.40 -12.01 11.92
C PHE A 259 34.23 -12.00 13.44
N SER A 260 33.43 -12.92 14.02
CA SER A 260 33.24 -13.02 15.46
C SER A 260 33.28 -14.46 15.95
N SER A 261 34.01 -14.70 17.04
CA SER A 261 34.03 -15.98 17.76
C SER A 261 32.90 -16.11 18.76
N SER A 262 32.19 -15.02 19.07
CA SER A 262 31.09 -15.01 20.04
C SER A 262 29.85 -15.75 19.51
N VAL A 263 29.06 -16.24 20.46
CA VAL A 263 27.70 -16.72 20.18
C VAL A 263 26.86 -15.54 19.73
N SER A 264 26.10 -15.71 18.65
CA SER A 264 25.19 -14.69 18.13
C SER A 264 23.81 -15.26 17.84
N ILE A 265 22.82 -14.39 17.94
CA ILE A 265 21.39 -14.61 17.72
C ILE A 265 20.78 -13.30 17.24
N GLY A 266 19.57 -13.36 16.66
CA GLY A 266 18.86 -12.20 16.11
C GLY A 266 19.30 -11.89 14.68
#